data_AF-A0A831Y3Y1-F1
#
_entry.id   AF-A0A831Y3Y1-F1
#
_cell.length_a   1.000
_cell.length_b   1.000
_cell.length_c   1.000
_cell.angle_alpha   90.00
_cell.angle_beta   90.00
_cell.angle_gamma   90.00
#
_symmetry.space_group_name_H-M   'P 1'
#
loop_
_entity.id
_entity.type
_entity.pdbx_description
1 polymer ?
#
loop_
_entity_poly.entity_id
_entity_poly.type
_entity_poly.pdbx_seq_one_letter_code
_entity_poly.pdbx_strand_id
1 'polypeptide(L)'
;MTAPAVEPAIRARQRLPPPPIGGVIGLYSRDTERRTRSARRGPACRRETDMQRLGTSGLAVLLAVGLVIGLVAGTTDAQQKNVLVAKKVAAAPALDGSLDAAWNAAPPLTVKAMGGKNLPGGATEITTRALYTADTVYFHVQYKDATQSIRRAPWVKQADGSWQKLRDPNDKGGDNNLYYEDKFAMIWNISSPAFEAKGCMSACHTGEGKPFGNKYTPGAGERLDMWHFKGVRTGPIGQVDDQYVDNTRYDPATAKEAGRKSDPKTGGGYVDNATDDKKAPKFALKGNRPAPPYWIVDAEKEPFDDSKYKAGDEVPSILVSPFTGDRGDLAAATAWKDGVRTVVISRKLVTDSEFDVQFGDLRKPYAFGAAVFDNAQVRHAFTPGVLKMVFE
;
A
#
# COMPACT_ATOMS: atom_id res chain seq x y z
N MET A 1 52.09 -11.46 -42.39
CA MET A 1 52.84 -11.07 -41.18
C MET A 1 51.83 -10.85 -40.07
N THR A 2 51.94 -11.69 -39.05
CA THR A 2 51.02 -11.92 -37.93
C THR A 2 51.05 -10.76 -36.93
N ALA A 3 49.89 -10.21 -36.58
CA ALA A 3 49.71 -9.31 -35.43
C ALA A 3 49.45 -10.13 -34.16
N PRO A 4 49.98 -9.73 -32.99
CA PRO A 4 49.94 -10.54 -31.77
C PRO A 4 48.61 -10.43 -31.01
N ALA A 5 48.29 -11.52 -30.33
CA ALA A 5 47.12 -11.71 -29.46
C ALA A 5 47.19 -10.84 -28.19
N VAL A 6 46.04 -10.32 -27.77
CA VAL A 6 45.85 -9.66 -26.47
C VAL A 6 45.15 -10.64 -25.55
N GLU A 7 45.83 -10.99 -24.46
CA GLU A 7 45.38 -11.87 -23.38
C GLU A 7 44.52 -11.08 -22.37
N PRO A 8 43.42 -11.62 -21.83
CA PRO A 8 42.60 -10.91 -20.85
C PRO A 8 43.13 -11.08 -19.41
N ALA A 9 43.28 -9.96 -18.72
CA ALA A 9 43.67 -9.90 -17.31
C ALA A 9 42.59 -10.49 -16.38
N ILE A 10 42.96 -11.55 -15.65
CA ILE A 10 42.21 -12.15 -14.56
C ILE A 10 42.30 -11.22 -13.33
N ARG A 11 41.19 -10.59 -12.93
CA ARG A 11 41.09 -9.95 -11.60
C ARG A 11 40.61 -10.95 -10.56
N ALA A 12 41.49 -11.22 -9.59
CA ALA A 12 41.24 -12.03 -8.42
C ALA A 12 40.09 -11.46 -7.56
N ARG A 13 39.18 -12.34 -7.13
CA ARG A 13 38.14 -12.04 -6.13
C ARG A 13 38.79 -11.87 -4.75
N GLN A 14 38.69 -10.68 -4.16
CA GLN A 14 38.92 -10.50 -2.73
C GLN A 14 37.76 -11.16 -1.95
N ARG A 15 38.09 -12.09 -1.06
CA ARG A 15 37.15 -12.70 -0.11
C ARG A 15 36.98 -11.73 1.07
N LEU A 16 35.74 -11.33 1.35
CA LEU A 16 35.37 -10.62 2.58
C LEU A 16 35.22 -11.64 3.73
N PRO A 17 35.65 -11.30 4.97
CA PRO A 17 35.48 -12.17 6.14
C PRO A 17 34.03 -12.20 6.65
N PRO A 18 33.61 -13.28 7.35
CA PRO A 18 32.25 -13.39 7.88
C PRO A 18 32.01 -12.49 9.11
N PRO A 19 30.77 -12.05 9.35
CA PRO A 19 30.42 -11.23 10.51
C PRO A 19 30.36 -12.07 11.82
N PRO A 20 30.58 -11.44 12.99
CA PRO A 20 30.59 -12.13 14.28
C PRO A 20 29.18 -12.53 14.75
N ILE A 21 29.11 -13.74 15.32
CA ILE A 21 27.94 -14.32 15.98
C ILE A 21 27.86 -13.75 17.40
N GLY A 22 26.87 -12.90 17.66
CA GLY A 22 26.50 -12.46 19.01
C GLY A 22 25.26 -13.20 19.50
N GLY A 23 25.47 -14.18 20.39
CA GLY A 23 24.40 -14.86 21.10
C GLY A 23 23.86 -14.01 22.26
N VAL A 24 22.54 -13.96 22.40
CA VAL A 24 21.88 -13.50 23.63
C VAL A 24 21.03 -14.65 24.15
N ILE A 25 21.53 -15.25 25.23
CA ILE A 25 20.85 -16.24 26.07
C ILE A 25 19.99 -15.45 27.05
N GLY A 26 18.66 -15.59 26.95
CA GLY A 26 17.70 -15.09 27.93
C GLY A 26 16.93 -16.25 28.53
N LEU A 27 17.35 -16.67 29.72
CA LEU A 27 16.73 -17.71 30.54
C LEU A 27 15.33 -17.26 31.01
N TYR A 28 14.29 -18.03 30.70
CA TYR A 28 13.04 -18.02 31.47
C TYR A 28 12.93 -19.33 32.22
N SER A 29 13.19 -19.26 33.53
CA SER A 29 12.96 -20.35 34.47
C SER A 29 11.46 -20.58 34.63
N ARG A 30 11.05 -21.84 34.53
CA ARG A 30 9.79 -22.34 35.06
C ARG A 30 9.92 -22.38 36.58
N ASP A 31 8.91 -21.88 37.30
CA ASP A 31 8.61 -22.41 38.62
C ASP A 31 7.10 -22.61 38.78
N THR A 32 6.79 -23.87 39.06
CA THR A 32 5.52 -24.43 39.48
C THR A 32 5.38 -24.35 41.00
N GLU A 33 4.14 -24.53 41.47
CA GLU A 33 3.72 -24.80 42.86
C GLU A 33 3.50 -23.58 43.77
N ARG A 34 2.56 -23.52 44.71
CA ARG A 34 1.39 -24.33 45.11
C ARG A 34 0.79 -23.58 46.32
N ARG A 35 -0.55 -23.45 46.40
CA ARG A 35 -1.43 -23.23 47.59
C ARG A 35 -1.05 -22.10 48.58
N THR A 36 -1.99 -21.23 48.95
CA THR A 36 -2.88 -21.49 50.09
C THR A 36 -4.05 -20.50 50.18
N ARG A 37 -5.16 -20.99 50.73
CA ARG A 37 -6.44 -20.30 51.00
C ARG A 37 -6.35 -19.41 52.26
N SER A 38 -7.08 -18.28 52.26
CA SER A 38 -7.94 -17.79 53.37
C SER A 38 -8.57 -16.46 52.91
N ALA A 39 -9.83 -16.38 52.47
CA ALA A 39 -11.06 -16.34 53.24
C ALA A 39 -11.28 -15.05 54.09
N ARG A 40 -12.28 -14.28 53.65
CA ARG A 40 -13.35 -13.56 54.40
C ARG A 40 -13.32 -12.03 54.52
N ARG A 41 -14.45 -11.49 54.02
CA ARG A 41 -15.36 -10.44 54.56
C ARG A 41 -15.03 -8.96 54.28
N GLY A 42 -15.92 -8.30 53.53
CA GLY A 42 -16.15 -6.84 53.55
C GLY A 42 -16.94 -6.41 54.82
N PRO A 43 -17.69 -5.30 54.84
CA PRO A 43 -18.05 -4.37 53.77
C PRO A 43 -17.87 -2.86 54.10
N ALA A 44 -18.48 -2.04 53.25
CA ALA A 44 -18.43 -0.60 53.05
C ALA A 44 -18.91 0.35 54.19
N CYS A 45 -18.59 1.64 53.96
CA CYS A 45 -19.48 2.81 54.04
C CYS A 45 -19.35 3.78 55.25
N ARG A 46 -18.91 5.02 54.95
CA ARG A 46 -19.30 6.33 55.53
C ARG A 46 -18.68 7.40 54.62
N ARG A 47 -19.42 8.26 53.89
CA ARG A 47 -20.06 9.55 54.28
C ARG A 47 -19.17 10.32 55.27
N GLU A 48 -18.72 11.55 55.00
CA GLU A 48 -19.54 12.75 54.77
C GLU A 48 -18.71 13.94 54.24
N THR A 49 -19.42 14.82 53.53
CA THR A 49 -19.30 16.29 53.33
C THR A 49 -18.12 17.08 53.91
N ASP A 50 -17.56 18.01 53.12
CA ASP A 50 -17.78 19.44 53.41
C ASP A 50 -17.44 20.40 52.24
N MET A 51 -18.21 21.48 52.14
CA MET A 51 -18.17 22.52 51.11
C MET A 51 -18.34 23.88 51.79
N GLN A 52 -17.30 24.73 51.85
CA GLN A 52 -17.41 26.18 52.12
C GLN A 52 -16.21 26.91 51.46
N ARG A 53 -16.41 27.70 50.39
CA ARG A 53 -16.71 29.15 50.33
C ARG A 53 -15.61 30.09 50.87
N LEU A 54 -14.93 30.78 49.96
CA LEU A 54 -14.47 32.17 50.03
C LEU A 54 -14.60 32.74 48.60
N GLY A 55 -15.04 33.96 48.29
CA GLY A 55 -15.13 35.17 49.10
C GLY A 55 -14.43 36.33 48.37
N THR A 56 -15.18 37.05 47.54
CA THR A 56 -15.08 38.50 47.20
C THR A 56 -13.82 39.11 46.57
N SER A 57 -14.00 39.53 45.30
CA SER A 57 -13.89 40.89 44.74
C SER A 57 -12.69 41.80 45.09
N GLY A 58 -11.91 42.13 44.05
CA GLY A 58 -11.06 43.32 43.98
C GLY A 58 -10.97 43.81 42.53
N LEU A 59 -11.65 44.92 42.23
CA LEU A 59 -11.70 45.58 40.93
C LEU A 59 -10.52 46.57 40.84
N ALA A 60 -9.62 46.39 39.87
CA ALA A 60 -8.61 47.37 39.51
C ALA A 60 -8.77 47.71 38.01
N VAL A 61 -9.24 48.92 37.74
CA VAL A 61 -9.33 49.51 36.40
C VAL A 61 -7.94 50.05 36.04
N LEU A 62 -7.32 49.49 35.01
CA LEU A 62 -6.19 50.09 34.32
C LEU A 62 -6.52 50.14 32.82
N LEU A 63 -6.71 51.36 32.32
CA LEU A 63 -6.70 51.66 30.89
C LEU A 63 -5.30 51.36 30.32
N ALA A 64 -5.21 50.38 29.43
CA ALA A 64 -4.07 50.21 28.53
C ALA A 64 -4.57 50.19 27.09
N VAL A 65 -4.21 51.23 26.35
CA VAL A 65 -4.46 51.40 24.92
C VAL A 65 -3.50 50.50 24.14
N GLY A 66 -4.06 49.65 23.29
CA GLY A 66 -3.53 49.32 21.96
C GLY A 66 -2.14 48.68 21.83
N LEU A 67 -2.10 47.35 21.81
CA LEU A 67 -1.33 46.59 20.83
C LEU A 67 -1.95 45.19 20.68
N VAL A 68 -2.94 45.05 19.80
CA VAL A 68 -3.35 43.72 19.32
C VAL A 68 -2.26 43.26 18.36
N ILE A 69 -1.18 42.71 18.91
CA ILE A 69 -0.32 41.81 18.15
C ILE A 69 -1.22 40.62 17.85
N GLY A 70 -1.60 40.46 16.59
CA GLY A 70 -2.27 39.26 16.13
C GLY A 70 -1.42 38.07 16.53
N LEU A 71 -1.90 37.29 17.51
CA LEU A 71 -1.55 35.89 17.60
C LEU A 71 -2.13 35.25 16.33
N VAL A 72 -1.38 35.34 15.24
CA VAL A 72 -1.37 34.27 14.25
C VAL A 72 -0.81 33.09 15.04
N ALA A 73 -1.70 32.34 15.67
CA ALA A 73 -1.37 31.03 16.18
C ALA A 73 -0.93 30.23 14.95
N GLY A 74 0.38 30.21 14.70
CA GLY A 74 0.99 29.24 13.82
C GLY A 74 0.53 27.89 14.33
N THR A 75 -0.35 27.24 13.59
CA THR A 75 -0.64 25.83 13.77
C THR A 75 0.72 25.15 13.83
N THR A 76 1.02 24.56 14.97
CA THR A 76 2.33 24.01 15.29
C THR A 76 2.87 23.16 14.13
N ASP A 77 4.13 23.40 13.73
CA ASP A 77 4.84 22.68 12.65
C ASP A 77 4.75 21.14 12.74
N ALA A 78 4.44 20.59 13.92
CA ALA A 78 4.23 19.17 14.12
C ALA A 78 2.90 18.65 13.53
N GLN A 79 1.85 19.48 13.48
CA GLN A 79 0.54 19.12 12.93
C GLN A 79 0.51 19.21 11.40
N GLN A 80 1.45 19.97 10.79
CA GLN A 80 1.59 20.10 9.34
C GLN A 80 2.32 18.90 8.68
N LYS A 81 3.16 18.15 9.41
CA LYS A 81 4.03 17.10 8.85
C LYS A 81 3.31 15.86 8.30
N ASN A 82 2.06 15.62 8.70
CA ASN A 82 1.27 14.46 8.27
C ASN A 82 -0.02 14.87 7.55
N VAL A 83 -0.11 16.11 7.07
CA VAL A 83 -1.30 16.65 6.41
C VAL A 83 -1.03 16.82 4.92
N LEU A 84 -1.84 16.12 4.11
CA LEU A 84 -1.94 16.33 2.67
C LEU A 84 -3.00 17.40 2.41
N VAL A 85 -2.62 18.49 1.76
CA VAL A 85 -3.55 19.55 1.37
C VAL A 85 -3.96 19.30 -0.08
N ALA A 86 -5.24 18.99 -0.31
CA ALA A 86 -5.82 18.94 -1.64
C ALA A 86 -6.21 20.36 -2.07
N LYS A 87 -5.54 20.91 -3.08
CA LYS A 87 -5.82 22.28 -3.59
C LYS A 87 -6.90 22.26 -4.67
N LYS A 88 -7.82 23.21 -4.60
CA LYS A 88 -8.83 23.38 -5.66
C LYS A 88 -8.20 23.87 -6.96
N VAL A 89 -8.62 23.28 -8.07
CA VAL A 89 -8.28 23.70 -9.44
C VAL A 89 -9.54 23.82 -10.29
N ALA A 90 -9.50 24.72 -11.28
CA ALA A 90 -10.64 24.97 -12.15
C ALA A 90 -10.86 23.86 -13.21
N ALA A 91 -9.78 23.18 -13.60
CA ALA A 91 -9.79 22.12 -14.61
C ALA A 91 -9.03 20.89 -14.11
N ALA A 92 -9.41 19.73 -14.65
CA ALA A 92 -8.71 18.48 -14.37
C ALA A 92 -7.22 18.58 -14.77
N PRO A 93 -6.28 18.15 -13.92
CA PRO A 93 -4.88 18.08 -14.30
C PRO A 93 -4.66 16.98 -15.34
N ALA A 94 -3.54 17.06 -16.07
CA ALA A 94 -3.13 15.97 -16.95
C ALA A 94 -2.80 14.71 -16.12
N LEU A 95 -3.32 13.55 -16.56
CA LEU A 95 -3.00 12.25 -16.00
C LEU A 95 -1.81 11.61 -16.74
N ASP A 96 -0.77 12.36 -17.05
CA ASP A 96 0.41 11.85 -17.78
C ASP A 96 1.64 11.63 -16.89
N GLY A 97 1.51 11.94 -15.59
CA GLY A 97 2.59 11.84 -14.61
C GLY A 97 3.50 13.06 -14.54
N SER A 98 3.35 14.04 -15.41
CA SER A 98 4.12 15.29 -15.37
C SER A 98 3.68 16.18 -14.20
N LEU A 99 4.61 17.00 -13.70
CA LEU A 99 4.32 18.02 -12.68
C LEU A 99 4.13 19.37 -13.38
N ASP A 100 2.92 19.61 -13.88
CA ASP A 100 2.52 20.90 -14.46
C ASP A 100 2.39 22.01 -13.40
N ALA A 101 1.95 23.20 -13.83
CA ALA A 101 1.80 24.35 -12.94
C ALA A 101 0.78 24.10 -11.80
N ALA A 102 -0.29 23.35 -12.05
CA ALA A 102 -1.30 23.04 -11.04
C ALA A 102 -0.73 22.10 -9.98
N TRP A 103 -0.01 21.05 -10.39
CA TRP A 103 0.67 20.15 -9.45
C TRP A 103 1.75 20.88 -8.64
N ASN A 104 2.55 21.75 -9.26
CA ASN A 104 3.60 22.48 -8.54
C ASN A 104 3.06 23.48 -7.52
N ALA A 105 1.83 23.96 -7.69
CA ALA A 105 1.16 24.84 -6.72
C ALA A 105 0.61 24.10 -5.49
N ALA A 106 0.41 22.77 -5.57
CA ALA A 106 -0.03 21.96 -4.44
C ALA A 106 1.13 21.60 -3.50
N PRO A 107 0.99 21.84 -2.17
CA PRO A 107 2.02 21.46 -1.20
C PRO A 107 2.27 19.94 -1.22
N PRO A 108 3.51 19.48 -1.39
CA PRO A 108 3.82 18.06 -1.28
C PRO A 108 3.79 17.59 0.17
N LEU A 109 3.16 16.46 0.42
CA LEU A 109 3.35 15.67 1.63
C LEU A 109 4.40 14.59 1.35
N THR A 110 5.56 14.65 2.04
CA THR A 110 6.60 13.61 1.95
C THR A 110 6.66 12.81 3.24
N VAL A 111 6.43 11.50 3.15
CA VAL A 111 6.39 10.59 4.31
C VAL A 111 7.30 9.39 4.06
N LYS A 112 8.06 9.01 5.08
CA LYS A 112 8.88 7.79 5.05
C LYS A 112 8.00 6.56 5.24
N ALA A 113 8.04 5.64 4.29
CA ALA A 113 7.48 4.30 4.42
C ALA A 113 8.59 3.31 4.81
N MET A 114 8.30 2.38 5.72
CA MET A 114 9.32 1.48 6.31
C MET A 114 8.81 0.04 6.45
N GLY A 115 9.73 -0.92 6.54
CA GLY A 115 9.43 -2.34 6.75
C GLY A 115 9.27 -3.18 5.48
N GLY A 116 9.53 -2.58 4.31
CA GLY A 116 9.34 -3.25 3.02
C GLY A 116 10.48 -4.18 2.64
N LYS A 117 10.16 -5.21 1.86
CA LYS A 117 11.16 -6.08 1.22
C LYS A 117 11.68 -5.42 -0.06
N ASN A 118 12.91 -5.78 -0.43
CA ASN A 118 13.64 -5.35 -1.64
C ASN A 118 14.03 -3.86 -1.70
N LEU A 119 13.32 -2.99 -0.97
CA LEU A 119 13.70 -1.60 -0.80
C LEU A 119 15.07 -1.45 -0.08
N PRO A 120 15.95 -0.52 -0.52
CA PRO A 120 17.17 -0.18 0.20
C PRO A 120 16.88 0.22 1.65
N GLY A 121 17.49 -0.48 2.61
CA GLY A 121 17.23 -0.26 4.05
C GLY A 121 15.80 -0.59 4.49
N GLY A 122 15.01 -1.29 3.66
CA GLY A 122 13.61 -1.61 3.89
C GLY A 122 12.68 -0.40 3.91
N ALA A 123 13.07 0.71 3.31
CA ALA A 123 12.34 1.97 3.36
C ALA A 123 12.41 2.76 2.05
N THR A 124 11.43 3.63 1.84
CA THR A 124 11.42 4.63 0.77
C THR A 124 10.66 5.88 1.22
N GLU A 125 10.78 6.97 0.47
CA GLU A 125 10.00 8.19 0.68
C GLU A 125 8.86 8.22 -0.35
N ILE A 126 7.65 8.44 0.15
CA ILE A 126 6.46 8.67 -0.66
C ILE A 126 6.21 10.17 -0.65
N THR A 127 6.24 10.81 -1.82
CA THR A 127 5.82 12.20 -2.00
C THR A 127 4.48 12.23 -2.70
N THR A 128 3.49 12.81 -2.04
CA THR A 128 2.12 12.91 -2.57
C THR A 128 1.71 14.37 -2.68
N ARG A 129 1.04 14.71 -3.79
CA ARG A 129 0.28 15.95 -3.95
C ARG A 129 -1.17 15.61 -4.25
N ALA A 130 -2.08 16.48 -3.84
CA ALA A 130 -3.50 16.32 -4.12
C ALA A 130 -4.08 17.59 -4.74
N LEU A 131 -4.95 17.39 -5.72
CA LEU A 131 -5.75 18.43 -6.35
C LEU A 131 -7.21 17.98 -6.35
N TYR A 132 -8.14 18.92 -6.48
CA TYR A 132 -9.54 18.58 -6.72
C TYR A 132 -10.24 19.62 -7.59
N THR A 133 -11.19 19.16 -8.39
CA THR A 133 -12.15 19.99 -9.14
C THR A 133 -13.48 20.06 -8.39
N ALA A 134 -14.57 20.45 -9.04
CA ALA A 134 -15.89 20.47 -8.42
C ALA A 134 -16.38 19.09 -7.94
N ASP A 135 -15.95 18.01 -8.61
CA ASP A 135 -16.51 16.67 -8.43
C ASP A 135 -15.46 15.54 -8.36
N THR A 136 -14.17 15.84 -8.57
CA THR A 136 -13.12 14.82 -8.71
C THR A 136 -11.90 15.18 -7.87
N VAL A 137 -11.33 14.18 -7.20
CA VAL A 137 -10.04 14.28 -6.51
C VAL A 137 -8.95 13.61 -7.33
N TYR A 138 -7.76 14.18 -7.29
CA TYR A 138 -6.58 13.72 -8.01
C TYR A 138 -5.42 13.60 -7.05
N PHE A 139 -4.63 12.53 -7.19
CA PHE A 139 -3.42 12.31 -6.42
C PHE A 139 -2.25 12.11 -7.37
N HIS A 140 -1.16 12.84 -7.17
CA HIS A 140 0.12 12.59 -7.80
C HIS A 140 1.05 12.00 -6.75
N VAL A 141 1.42 10.74 -6.92
CA VAL A 141 2.23 9.97 -5.97
C VAL A 141 3.56 9.60 -6.62
N GLN A 142 4.65 9.90 -5.93
CA GLN A 142 5.99 9.48 -6.33
C GLN A 142 6.68 8.72 -5.20
N TYR A 143 7.41 7.67 -5.54
CA TYR A 143 8.31 7.00 -4.60
C TYR A 143 9.57 6.49 -5.30
N LYS A 144 10.67 6.48 -4.56
CA LYS A 144 11.94 5.91 -5.04
C LYS A 144 11.82 4.39 -5.10
N ASP A 145 12.15 3.84 -6.25
CA ASP A 145 12.12 2.42 -6.57
C ASP A 145 13.21 2.17 -7.60
N ALA A 146 14.32 1.59 -7.16
CA ALA A 146 15.50 1.39 -8.00
C ALA A 146 15.25 0.39 -9.14
N THR A 147 14.14 -0.35 -9.10
CA THR A 147 13.78 -1.34 -10.10
C THR A 147 12.42 -1.03 -10.72
N GLN A 148 12.19 -1.57 -11.92
CA GLN A 148 10.85 -1.64 -12.50
C GLN A 148 10.43 -3.11 -12.52
N SER A 149 9.92 -3.60 -11.41
CA SER A 149 9.56 -5.01 -11.28
C SER A 149 8.21 -5.28 -11.92
N ILE A 150 8.29 -5.81 -13.14
CA ILE A 150 7.13 -6.22 -13.95
C ILE A 150 7.12 -7.73 -14.24
N ARG A 151 8.19 -8.46 -13.93
CA ARG A 151 8.36 -9.89 -14.26
C ARG A 151 7.56 -10.79 -13.30
N ARG A 152 6.24 -10.66 -13.35
CA ARG A 152 5.27 -11.35 -12.50
C ARG A 152 5.11 -12.82 -12.92
N ALA A 153 5.82 -13.70 -12.24
CA ALA A 153 5.72 -15.17 -12.33
C ALA A 153 5.47 -15.73 -13.76
N PRO A 154 6.24 -15.32 -14.79
CA PRO A 154 6.00 -15.75 -16.16
C PRO A 154 6.17 -17.27 -16.34
N TRP A 155 5.61 -17.81 -17.40
CA TRP A 155 5.96 -19.13 -17.90
C TRP A 155 7.27 -19.07 -18.66
N VAL A 156 8.13 -20.07 -18.52
CA VAL A 156 9.41 -20.18 -19.25
C VAL A 156 9.49 -21.55 -19.91
N LYS A 157 9.82 -21.55 -21.20
CA LYS A 157 10.03 -22.79 -21.96
C LYS A 157 11.34 -23.45 -21.53
N GLN A 158 11.28 -24.71 -21.15
CA GLN A 158 12.41 -25.51 -20.73
C GLN A 158 13.14 -26.13 -21.93
N ALA A 159 14.37 -26.62 -21.70
CA ALA A 159 15.17 -27.25 -22.74
C ALA A 159 14.54 -28.56 -23.27
N ASP A 160 13.74 -29.25 -22.45
CA ASP A 160 13.00 -30.46 -22.82
C ASP A 160 11.66 -30.17 -23.53
N GLY A 161 11.37 -28.89 -23.80
CA GLY A 161 10.13 -28.43 -24.44
C GLY A 161 8.96 -28.23 -23.48
N SER A 162 9.08 -28.60 -22.20
CA SER A 162 8.03 -28.35 -21.20
C SER A 162 7.95 -26.87 -20.80
N TRP A 163 6.86 -26.48 -20.15
CA TRP A 163 6.67 -25.12 -19.62
C TRP A 163 6.68 -25.13 -18.09
N GLN A 164 7.36 -24.13 -17.52
CA GLN A 164 7.42 -23.94 -16.07
C GLN A 164 7.05 -22.50 -15.70
N LYS A 165 6.10 -22.33 -14.80
CA LYS A 165 5.82 -21.02 -14.20
C LYS A 165 6.92 -20.68 -13.19
N LEU A 166 7.57 -19.53 -13.35
CA LEU A 166 8.56 -19.05 -12.40
C LEU A 166 7.92 -18.82 -11.03
N ARG A 167 8.66 -19.23 -10.00
CA ARG A 167 8.26 -19.13 -8.61
C ARG A 167 9.44 -18.63 -7.81
N ASP A 168 9.16 -17.79 -6.82
CA ASP A 168 10.18 -17.47 -5.83
C ASP A 168 10.47 -18.75 -5.02
N PRO A 169 11.71 -19.27 -5.03
CA PRO A 169 12.06 -20.47 -4.29
C PRO A 169 11.90 -20.30 -2.77
N ASN A 170 11.81 -19.06 -2.28
CA ASN A 170 11.59 -18.72 -0.88
C ASN A 170 10.13 -18.41 -0.56
N ASP A 171 9.20 -18.50 -1.53
CA ASP A 171 7.78 -18.27 -1.29
C ASP A 171 7.24 -19.32 -0.31
N LYS A 172 6.88 -18.85 0.89
CA LYS A 172 6.20 -19.62 1.92
C LYS A 172 4.88 -18.94 2.25
N GLY A 173 3.77 -19.56 1.83
CA GLY A 173 2.42 -19.06 2.16
C GLY A 173 2.02 -17.78 1.42
N GLY A 174 2.54 -17.54 0.21
CA GLY A 174 2.22 -16.36 -0.61
C GLY A 174 3.13 -15.16 -0.34
N ASP A 175 4.37 -15.42 0.05
CA ASP A 175 5.44 -14.45 0.31
C ASP A 175 6.43 -14.38 -0.86
N ASN A 176 5.91 -14.33 -2.10
CA ASN A 176 6.72 -14.13 -3.29
C ASN A 176 7.30 -12.71 -3.31
N ASN A 177 8.63 -12.61 -3.33
CA ASN A 177 9.37 -11.36 -3.38
C ASN A 177 10.42 -11.31 -4.52
N LEU A 178 10.30 -12.20 -5.52
CA LEU A 178 11.28 -12.33 -6.61
C LEU A 178 10.65 -12.21 -8.01
N TYR A 179 9.50 -12.86 -8.21
CA TYR A 179 8.76 -12.83 -9.48
C TYR A 179 7.37 -12.28 -9.23
N TYR A 180 7.30 -11.05 -8.75
CA TYR A 180 6.07 -10.35 -8.47
C TYR A 180 6.03 -9.03 -9.27
N GLU A 181 5.44 -7.98 -8.69
CA GLU A 181 5.30 -6.68 -9.31
C GLU A 181 5.44 -5.58 -8.27
N ASP A 182 5.78 -4.38 -8.73
CA ASP A 182 5.71 -3.16 -7.91
C ASP A 182 4.25 -2.79 -7.66
N LYS A 183 3.96 -2.32 -6.44
CA LYS A 183 2.63 -1.89 -6.05
C LYS A 183 2.69 -0.69 -5.14
N PHE A 184 1.57 0.02 -5.10
CA PHE A 184 1.31 1.09 -4.17
C PHE A 184 -0.10 0.92 -3.61
N ALA A 185 -0.32 1.29 -2.36
CA ALA A 185 -1.66 1.32 -1.78
C ALA A 185 -1.90 2.58 -0.98
N MET A 186 -3.11 3.13 -1.08
CA MET A 186 -3.68 4.08 -0.13
C MET A 186 -4.83 3.38 0.58
N ILE A 187 -4.99 3.65 1.87
CA ILE A 187 -6.11 3.14 2.65
C ILE A 187 -6.73 4.27 3.45
N TRP A 188 -8.03 4.44 3.33
CA TRP A 188 -8.84 5.52 3.88
C TRP A 188 -9.77 4.99 4.97
N ASN A 189 -9.99 5.80 6.00
CA ASN A 189 -11.00 5.49 6.98
C ASN A 189 -12.39 5.83 6.48
N ILE A 190 -13.34 4.90 6.60
CA ILE A 190 -14.77 5.17 6.42
C ILE A 190 -15.44 5.30 7.78
N SER A 191 -15.23 4.30 8.66
CA SER A 191 -15.99 4.20 9.90
C SER A 191 -15.26 3.54 11.08
N SER A 192 -13.92 3.42 11.06
CA SER A 192 -13.15 2.83 12.16
C SER A 192 -12.51 3.88 13.08
N PRO A 193 -12.98 4.04 14.34
CA PRO A 193 -12.33 4.92 15.31
C PRO A 193 -10.90 4.50 15.65
N ALA A 194 -10.60 3.20 15.58
CA ALA A 194 -9.25 2.70 15.82
C ALA A 194 -8.27 3.15 14.72
N PHE A 195 -8.73 3.26 13.47
CA PHE A 195 -7.93 3.78 12.38
C PHE A 195 -7.63 5.27 12.56
N GLU A 196 -8.58 6.07 13.04
CA GLU A 196 -8.36 7.49 13.35
C GLU A 196 -7.18 7.72 14.32
N ALA A 197 -6.96 6.77 15.23
CA ALA A 197 -5.90 6.85 16.25
C ALA A 197 -4.58 6.17 15.83
N LYS A 198 -4.64 5.04 15.11
CA LYS A 198 -3.47 4.15 14.87
C LYS A 198 -3.16 3.91 13.39
N GLY A 199 -3.98 4.42 12.48
CA GLY A 199 -3.82 4.27 11.04
C GLY A 199 -3.95 2.81 10.64
N CYS A 200 -3.19 2.41 9.62
CA CYS A 200 -3.28 1.08 9.03
C CYS A 200 -2.96 -0.07 10.01
N MET A 201 -2.25 0.22 11.11
CA MET A 201 -1.91 -0.73 12.17
C MET A 201 -3.14 -1.20 12.95
N SER A 202 -4.20 -0.38 13.04
CA SER A 202 -5.46 -0.76 13.69
C SER A 202 -6.12 -2.00 13.08
N ALA A 203 -5.84 -2.27 11.81
CA ALA A 203 -6.43 -3.37 11.07
C ALA A 203 -5.43 -4.53 10.82
N CYS A 204 -4.19 -4.45 11.30
CA CYS A 204 -3.14 -5.44 11.03
C CYS A 204 -3.09 -6.50 12.13
N HIS A 205 -3.17 -7.79 11.75
CA HIS A 205 -3.23 -8.91 12.69
C HIS A 205 -2.21 -9.99 12.32
N THR A 206 -1.18 -10.16 13.14
CA THR A 206 -0.11 -11.15 12.93
C THR A 206 -0.35 -12.43 13.73
N GLY A 207 0.26 -13.55 13.31
CA GLY A 207 0.17 -14.83 14.03
C GLY A 207 -0.98 -15.74 13.60
N GLU A 208 -1.70 -15.38 12.55
CA GLU A 208 -2.90 -16.08 12.07
C GLU A 208 -2.64 -16.83 10.74
N GLY A 209 -1.56 -17.61 10.70
CA GLY A 209 -1.23 -18.48 9.56
C GLY A 209 -0.58 -17.80 8.35
N LYS A 210 -0.84 -16.50 8.10
CA LYS A 210 -0.11 -15.73 7.07
C LYS A 210 1.19 -15.14 7.61
N PRO A 211 2.30 -15.19 6.84
CA PRO A 211 3.61 -14.72 7.31
C PRO A 211 3.67 -13.22 7.61
N PHE A 212 2.82 -12.42 6.95
CA PHE A 212 2.74 -10.95 7.12
C PHE A 212 1.36 -10.48 7.58
N GLY A 213 0.64 -11.37 8.26
CA GLY A 213 -0.63 -11.09 8.89
C GLY A 213 -1.83 -10.99 7.96
N ASN A 214 -3.00 -10.89 8.59
CA ASN A 214 -4.28 -10.61 7.96
C ASN A 214 -4.66 -9.15 8.21
N LYS A 215 -5.63 -8.68 7.40
CA LYS A 215 -6.19 -7.33 7.54
C LYS A 215 -7.69 -7.39 7.77
N TYR A 216 -8.16 -6.82 8.87
CA TYR A 216 -9.58 -6.65 9.19
C TYR A 216 -9.78 -5.57 10.24
N THR A 217 -10.92 -4.88 10.24
CA THR A 217 -11.24 -3.84 11.23
C THR A 217 -11.65 -4.44 12.59
N PRO A 218 -11.41 -3.75 13.71
CA PRO A 218 -11.72 -4.29 15.03
C PRO A 218 -13.22 -4.35 15.33
N GLY A 219 -14.00 -3.34 14.96
CA GLY A 219 -15.44 -3.26 15.29
C GLY A 219 -16.37 -3.79 14.22
N ALA A 220 -17.53 -4.32 14.61
CA ALA A 220 -18.57 -4.74 13.66
C ALA A 220 -19.11 -3.55 12.86
N GLY A 221 -19.25 -3.72 11.54
CA GLY A 221 -19.72 -2.64 10.66
C GLY A 221 -18.67 -1.56 10.35
N GLU A 222 -17.47 -1.66 10.92
CA GLU A 222 -16.36 -0.77 10.56
C GLU A 222 -15.81 -1.14 9.18
N ARG A 223 -15.55 -0.12 8.36
CA ARG A 223 -14.99 -0.29 7.02
C ARG A 223 -13.84 0.67 6.75
N LEU A 224 -12.90 0.23 5.93
CA LEU A 224 -11.85 1.02 5.32
C LEU A 224 -11.92 0.85 3.80
N ASP A 225 -11.70 1.91 3.07
CA ASP A 225 -11.55 1.93 1.61
C ASP A 225 -10.06 1.82 1.28
N MET A 226 -9.66 1.02 0.29
CA MET A 226 -8.29 0.65 0.00
C MET A 226 -7.98 0.58 -1.51
N TRP A 227 -7.39 1.63 -2.01
CA TRP A 227 -6.96 1.74 -3.40
C TRP A 227 -5.61 1.07 -3.58
N HIS A 228 -5.53 0.02 -4.40
CA HIS A 228 -4.34 -0.83 -4.50
C HIS A 228 -3.81 -0.92 -5.93
N PHE A 229 -2.91 -0.01 -6.29
CA PHE A 229 -2.22 0.00 -7.57
C PHE A 229 -1.35 -1.24 -7.74
N LYS A 230 -1.38 -1.84 -8.93
CA LYS A 230 -0.59 -3.02 -9.28
C LYS A 230 0.09 -2.80 -10.62
N GLY A 231 1.42 -2.72 -10.63
CA GLY A 231 2.19 -2.33 -11.81
C GLY A 231 1.98 -3.22 -13.04
N VAL A 232 1.63 -4.49 -12.85
CA VAL A 232 1.33 -5.44 -13.94
C VAL A 232 -0.17 -5.65 -14.10
N ARG A 233 -0.91 -5.74 -13.00
CA ARG A 233 -2.33 -6.13 -13.04
C ARG A 233 -3.31 -4.99 -13.31
N THR A 234 -2.98 -3.74 -12.93
CA THR A 234 -3.89 -2.60 -13.12
C THR A 234 -3.24 -1.41 -13.81
N GLY A 235 -1.92 -1.24 -13.69
CA GLY A 235 -1.19 -0.17 -14.39
C GLY A 235 -1.40 -0.16 -15.91
N PRO A 236 -1.25 -1.30 -16.63
CA PRO A 236 -1.39 -1.31 -18.08
C PRO A 236 -2.80 -1.06 -18.61
N ILE A 237 -3.81 -1.19 -17.75
CA ILE A 237 -5.22 -0.93 -18.09
C ILE A 237 -5.70 0.43 -17.56
N GLY A 238 -4.78 1.25 -17.04
CA GLY A 238 -5.07 2.62 -16.60
C GLY A 238 -5.94 2.70 -15.35
N GLN A 239 -5.83 1.76 -14.41
CA GLN A 239 -6.67 1.71 -13.22
C GLN A 239 -5.89 1.39 -11.94
N VAL A 240 -6.54 1.67 -10.81
CA VAL A 240 -6.16 1.16 -9.49
C VAL A 240 -7.21 0.15 -9.06
N ASP A 241 -6.78 -0.91 -8.38
CA ASP A 241 -7.72 -1.93 -7.89
C ASP A 241 -8.48 -1.39 -6.69
N ASP A 242 -9.80 -1.22 -6.84
CA ASP A 242 -10.66 -0.78 -5.74
C ASP A 242 -11.05 -1.93 -4.83
N GLN A 243 -10.81 -1.73 -3.54
CA GLN A 243 -10.90 -2.76 -2.53
C GLN A 243 -11.31 -2.15 -1.20
N TYR A 244 -11.89 -2.97 -0.32
CA TYR A 244 -12.19 -2.55 1.04
C TYR A 244 -11.69 -3.54 2.08
N VAL A 245 -11.70 -3.07 3.33
CA VAL A 245 -11.43 -3.89 4.52
C VAL A 245 -12.60 -3.80 5.47
N ASP A 246 -13.17 -4.93 5.85
CA ASP A 246 -14.21 -5.03 6.88
C ASP A 246 -13.76 -5.84 8.10
N ASN A 247 -14.69 -6.14 9.01
CA ASN A 247 -14.40 -6.80 10.28
C ASN A 247 -14.42 -8.34 10.21
N THR A 248 -14.49 -8.93 9.01
CA THR A 248 -14.47 -10.39 8.83
C THR A 248 -13.19 -10.96 9.43
N ARG A 249 -13.33 -11.84 10.43
CA ARG A 249 -12.19 -12.46 11.10
C ARG A 249 -11.52 -13.48 10.20
N TYR A 250 -10.23 -13.70 10.40
CA TYR A 250 -9.54 -14.77 9.72
C TYR A 250 -10.10 -16.13 10.16
N ASP A 251 -10.43 -16.95 9.17
CA ASP A 251 -10.75 -18.35 9.37
C ASP A 251 -10.11 -19.16 8.23
N PRO A 252 -9.28 -20.17 8.53
CA PRO A 252 -8.56 -20.91 7.49
C PRO A 252 -9.46 -21.72 6.57
N ALA A 253 -10.71 -22.01 6.95
CA ALA A 253 -11.64 -22.78 6.14
C ALA A 253 -12.57 -21.86 5.32
N THR A 254 -13.05 -20.79 5.94
CA THR A 254 -14.19 -19.99 5.44
C THR A 254 -13.83 -18.54 5.11
N ALA A 255 -12.73 -18.00 5.66
CA ALA A 255 -12.34 -16.60 5.50
C ALA A 255 -10.81 -16.42 5.47
N LYS A 256 -10.14 -17.06 4.51
CA LYS A 256 -8.66 -17.04 4.37
C LYS A 256 -8.09 -15.65 4.12
N GLU A 257 -8.86 -14.75 3.51
CA GLU A 257 -8.47 -13.34 3.28
C GLU A 257 -8.91 -12.39 4.40
N ALA A 258 -9.58 -12.94 5.43
CA ALA A 258 -10.18 -12.19 6.52
C ALA A 258 -11.03 -11.02 6.00
N GLY A 259 -10.78 -9.80 6.48
CA GLY A 259 -11.53 -8.61 6.13
C GLY A 259 -11.17 -8.01 4.77
N ARG A 260 -10.09 -8.46 4.13
CA ARG A 260 -9.66 -7.90 2.85
C ARG A 260 -10.55 -8.39 1.71
N LYS A 261 -11.27 -7.48 1.06
CA LYS A 261 -12.23 -7.78 0.00
C LYS A 261 -12.00 -6.89 -1.22
N SER A 262 -12.71 -7.16 -2.30
CA SER A 262 -12.70 -6.30 -3.48
C SER A 262 -14.10 -5.76 -3.69
N ASP A 263 -14.18 -4.55 -4.21
CA ASP A 263 -15.43 -3.91 -4.55
C ASP A 263 -16.16 -4.71 -5.63
N PRO A 264 -17.50 -4.64 -5.66
CA PRO A 264 -18.28 -5.31 -6.70
C PRO A 264 -17.85 -4.81 -8.08
N LYS A 265 -17.92 -5.70 -9.06
CA LYS A 265 -17.64 -5.36 -10.46
C LYS A 265 -18.71 -5.98 -11.34
N THR A 266 -18.97 -5.34 -12.47
CA THR A 266 -19.84 -5.88 -13.52
C THR A 266 -19.06 -6.57 -14.64
N GLY A 267 -17.73 -6.42 -14.66
CA GLY A 267 -16.89 -6.96 -15.72
C GLY A 267 -15.39 -6.77 -15.50
N GLY A 268 -14.61 -7.42 -16.35
CA GLY A 268 -13.16 -7.28 -16.48
C GLY A 268 -12.33 -7.76 -15.29
N GLY A 269 -11.18 -7.11 -15.07
CA GLY A 269 -10.17 -7.47 -14.09
C GLY A 269 -9.06 -8.37 -14.62
N TYR A 270 -8.44 -9.13 -13.72
CA TYR A 270 -7.28 -9.96 -14.04
C TYR A 270 -7.49 -11.44 -13.68
N VAL A 271 -6.96 -12.33 -14.53
CA VAL A 271 -7.04 -13.79 -14.36
C VAL A 271 -5.72 -14.44 -14.74
N ASP A 272 -5.41 -15.58 -14.14
CA ASP A 272 -4.20 -16.34 -14.46
C ASP A 272 -4.25 -16.86 -15.91
N ASN A 273 -3.18 -16.66 -16.67
CA ASN A 273 -2.98 -17.28 -17.97
C ASN A 273 -2.37 -18.67 -17.77
N ALA A 274 -3.20 -19.70 -17.70
CA ALA A 274 -2.77 -21.08 -17.55
C ALA A 274 -3.77 -22.02 -18.23
N THR A 275 -3.29 -23.13 -18.77
CA THR A 275 -4.13 -24.27 -19.15
C THR A 275 -4.84 -24.84 -17.91
N ASP A 276 -5.93 -25.58 -18.12
CA ASP A 276 -6.75 -26.08 -17.02
C ASP A 276 -5.96 -27.07 -16.13
N ASP A 277 -5.01 -27.81 -16.70
CA ASP A 277 -4.06 -28.68 -15.99
C ASP A 277 -2.88 -27.92 -15.34
N LYS A 278 -2.79 -26.61 -15.57
CA LYS A 278 -1.77 -25.69 -15.05
C LYS A 278 -0.35 -26.07 -15.44
N LYS A 279 -0.15 -26.66 -16.63
CA LYS A 279 1.18 -27.05 -17.12
C LYS A 279 1.75 -26.12 -18.19
N ALA A 280 0.95 -25.25 -18.80
CA ALA A 280 1.40 -24.35 -19.86
C ALA A 280 0.60 -23.03 -19.86
N PRO A 281 1.09 -21.98 -20.57
CA PRO A 281 0.27 -20.82 -20.88
C PRO A 281 -0.91 -21.23 -21.80
N LYS A 282 -2.06 -20.56 -21.63
CA LYS A 282 -3.25 -20.78 -22.46
C LYS A 282 -3.33 -19.81 -23.64
N PHE A 283 -2.84 -18.59 -23.43
CA PHE A 283 -2.83 -17.50 -24.38
C PHE A 283 -1.43 -16.90 -24.52
N ALA A 284 -1.21 -16.22 -25.64
CA ALA A 284 0.02 -15.50 -25.95
C ALA A 284 -0.22 -14.01 -26.17
N LEU A 285 0.87 -13.24 -26.17
CA LEU A 285 0.90 -11.88 -26.70
C LEU A 285 0.60 -11.89 -28.19
N LYS A 286 0.03 -10.78 -28.70
CA LYS A 286 -0.17 -10.57 -30.14
C LYS A 286 1.08 -10.90 -30.96
N GLY A 287 0.90 -11.68 -32.01
CA GLY A 287 1.98 -12.22 -32.85
C GLY A 287 2.71 -13.42 -32.24
N ASN A 288 2.18 -14.03 -31.17
CA ASN A 288 2.80 -15.14 -30.44
C ASN A 288 4.29 -14.91 -30.08
N ARG A 289 4.61 -13.67 -29.69
CA ARG A 289 5.97 -13.27 -29.32
C ARG A 289 6.27 -13.54 -27.83
N PRO A 290 7.54 -13.75 -27.46
CA PRO A 290 7.95 -13.78 -26.04
C PRO A 290 7.71 -12.46 -25.31
N ALA A 291 7.54 -12.53 -24.00
CA ALA A 291 7.62 -11.38 -23.10
C ALA A 291 9.01 -10.71 -23.20
N PRO A 292 9.14 -9.39 -22.96
CA PRO A 292 8.14 -8.46 -22.40
C PRO A 292 7.07 -7.96 -23.40
N PRO A 293 5.92 -7.41 -22.96
CA PRO A 293 5.54 -7.14 -21.56
C PRO A 293 5.15 -8.43 -20.82
N TYR A 294 4.89 -8.32 -19.52
CA TYR A 294 4.58 -9.45 -18.62
C TYR A 294 3.10 -9.52 -18.23
N TRP A 295 2.24 -8.98 -19.09
CA TRP A 295 0.78 -9.09 -19.04
C TRP A 295 0.25 -9.26 -20.46
N ILE A 296 -0.93 -9.85 -20.62
CA ILE A 296 -1.67 -9.89 -21.88
C ILE A 296 -2.94 -9.07 -21.69
N VAL A 297 -3.17 -8.04 -22.51
CA VAL A 297 -4.47 -7.36 -22.53
C VAL A 297 -5.51 -8.34 -23.10
N ASP A 298 -6.59 -8.57 -22.37
CA ASP A 298 -7.54 -9.65 -22.69
C ASP A 298 -8.15 -9.53 -24.10
N ALA A 299 -8.35 -8.29 -24.58
CA ALA A 299 -8.84 -8.00 -25.93
C ALA A 299 -7.81 -8.27 -27.04
N GLU A 300 -6.54 -8.42 -26.71
CA GLU A 300 -5.43 -8.63 -27.64
C GLU A 300 -4.84 -10.04 -27.56
N LYS A 301 -5.42 -10.92 -26.74
CA LYS A 301 -4.91 -12.27 -26.52
C LYS A 301 -5.03 -13.11 -27.79
N GLU A 302 -4.00 -13.87 -28.09
CA GLU A 302 -4.02 -14.88 -29.13
C GLU A 302 -4.00 -16.28 -28.49
N PRO A 303 -4.55 -17.31 -29.15
CA PRO A 303 -4.28 -18.69 -28.78
C PRO A 303 -2.76 -18.94 -28.74
N PHE A 304 -2.31 -19.65 -27.71
CA PHE A 304 -0.90 -19.96 -27.54
C PHE A 304 -0.43 -21.01 -28.58
N ASP A 305 0.59 -20.66 -29.36
CA ASP A 305 1.27 -21.53 -30.33
C ASP A 305 2.71 -21.82 -29.85
N ASP A 306 2.90 -23.00 -29.26
CA ASP A 306 4.19 -23.43 -28.70
C ASP A 306 5.33 -23.47 -29.74
N SER A 307 5.01 -23.66 -31.03
CA SER A 307 6.02 -23.76 -32.09
C SER A 307 6.80 -22.46 -32.30
N LYS A 308 6.27 -21.32 -31.81
CA LYS A 308 6.91 -20.01 -31.90
C LYS A 308 7.97 -19.74 -30.83
N TYR A 309 8.07 -20.63 -29.85
CA TYR A 309 8.90 -20.42 -28.66
C TYR A 309 10.08 -21.39 -28.63
N LYS A 310 11.24 -20.90 -28.23
CA LYS A 310 12.44 -21.71 -27.92
C LYS A 310 12.72 -21.72 -26.42
N ALA A 311 13.56 -22.66 -25.98
CA ALA A 311 13.97 -22.73 -24.58
C ALA A 311 14.51 -21.38 -24.05
N GLY A 312 14.07 -20.98 -22.87
CA GLY A 312 14.36 -19.70 -22.25
C GLY A 312 13.39 -18.57 -22.60
N ASP A 313 12.53 -18.73 -23.63
CA ASP A 313 11.50 -17.74 -23.92
C ASP A 313 10.42 -17.73 -22.84
N GLU A 314 9.85 -16.55 -22.60
CA GLU A 314 8.88 -16.33 -21.54
C GLU A 314 7.50 -15.92 -22.07
N VAL A 315 6.44 -16.33 -21.38
CA VAL A 315 5.05 -15.95 -21.65
C VAL A 315 4.43 -15.35 -20.39
N PRO A 316 3.70 -14.22 -20.50
CA PRO A 316 2.99 -13.64 -19.36
C PRO A 316 2.06 -14.64 -18.69
N SER A 317 2.03 -14.64 -17.36
CA SER A 317 1.15 -15.53 -16.61
C SER A 317 -0.20 -14.91 -16.23
N ILE A 318 -0.53 -13.75 -16.76
CA ILE A 318 -1.73 -12.98 -16.36
C ILE A 318 -2.37 -12.31 -17.57
N LEU A 319 -3.69 -12.39 -17.65
CA LEU A 319 -4.52 -11.56 -18.52
C LEU A 319 -5.09 -10.39 -17.72
N VAL A 320 -5.19 -9.22 -18.34
CA VAL A 320 -5.69 -7.99 -17.73
C VAL A 320 -6.75 -7.33 -18.61
N SER A 321 -7.77 -6.78 -17.97
CA SER A 321 -8.84 -6.03 -18.61
C SER A 321 -9.38 -4.96 -17.65
N PRO A 322 -9.79 -3.78 -18.14
CA PRO A 322 -10.42 -2.75 -17.30
C PRO A 322 -11.57 -3.32 -16.47
N PHE A 323 -11.60 -3.02 -15.18
CA PHE A 323 -12.76 -3.25 -14.34
C PHE A 323 -13.90 -2.31 -14.77
N THR A 324 -15.13 -2.80 -14.69
CA THR A 324 -16.35 -2.01 -14.86
C THR A 324 -17.25 -2.11 -13.63
N GLY A 325 -18.11 -1.12 -13.43
CA GLY A 325 -18.86 -0.94 -12.19
C GLY A 325 -17.99 -0.31 -11.10
N ASP A 326 -18.44 -0.41 -9.86
CA ASP A 326 -17.86 0.19 -8.65
C ASP A 326 -16.32 0.02 -8.58
N ARG A 327 -15.82 -1.21 -8.70
CA ARG A 327 -14.37 -1.51 -8.69
C ARG A 327 -13.53 -0.81 -9.79
N GLY A 328 -14.18 -0.23 -10.80
CA GLY A 328 -13.55 0.48 -11.91
C GLY A 328 -13.45 2.00 -11.72
N ASP A 329 -13.91 2.55 -10.60
CA ASP A 329 -14.04 4.00 -10.39
C ASP A 329 -12.71 4.75 -10.22
N LEU A 330 -11.61 4.03 -9.97
CA LEU A 330 -10.27 4.59 -9.84
C LEU A 330 -9.49 4.49 -11.16
N ALA A 331 -9.45 5.59 -11.90
CA ALA A 331 -8.55 5.73 -13.04
C ALA A 331 -7.13 6.05 -12.59
N ALA A 332 -6.14 5.58 -13.33
CA ALA A 332 -4.75 5.89 -13.06
C ALA A 332 -3.87 5.94 -14.30
N ALA A 333 -2.81 6.72 -14.19
CA ALA A 333 -1.66 6.67 -15.08
C ALA A 333 -0.40 6.39 -14.29
N THR A 334 0.55 5.69 -14.90
CA THR A 334 1.80 5.32 -14.24
C THR A 334 2.99 5.47 -15.17
N ALA A 335 4.09 5.92 -14.58
CA ALA A 335 5.39 5.94 -15.23
C ALA A 335 6.44 5.44 -14.25
N TRP A 336 7.48 4.81 -14.78
CA TRP A 336 8.72 4.59 -14.06
C TRP A 336 9.85 5.19 -14.88
N LYS A 337 10.64 6.05 -14.24
CA LYS A 337 11.75 6.74 -14.88
C LYS A 337 12.84 7.02 -13.85
N ASP A 338 14.08 6.70 -14.19
CA ASP A 338 15.28 7.03 -13.41
C ASP A 338 15.18 6.64 -11.93
N GLY A 339 14.66 5.45 -11.62
CA GLY A 339 14.53 4.96 -10.25
C GLY A 339 13.38 5.57 -9.45
N VAL A 340 12.41 6.20 -10.11
CA VAL A 340 11.22 6.78 -9.49
C VAL A 340 9.97 6.24 -10.16
N ARG A 341 9.08 5.67 -9.34
CA ARG A 341 7.70 5.39 -9.74
C ARG A 341 6.86 6.63 -9.58
N THR A 342 6.04 6.94 -10.59
CA THR A 342 4.95 7.91 -10.50
C THR A 342 3.63 7.19 -10.75
N VAL A 343 2.63 7.49 -9.92
CA VAL A 343 1.23 7.05 -10.10
C VAL A 343 0.35 8.28 -9.94
N VAL A 344 -0.44 8.61 -10.96
CA VAL A 344 -1.47 9.65 -10.90
C VAL A 344 -2.81 8.95 -10.82
N ILE A 345 -3.61 9.25 -9.81
CA ILE A 345 -4.91 8.61 -9.54
C ILE A 345 -6.00 9.67 -9.63
N SER A 346 -7.14 9.34 -10.21
CA SER A 346 -8.33 10.19 -10.21
C SER A 346 -9.57 9.40 -9.86
N ARG A 347 -10.46 9.98 -9.05
CA ARG A 347 -11.75 9.41 -8.67
C ARG A 347 -12.71 10.52 -8.28
N LYS A 348 -14.01 10.31 -8.46
CA LYS A 348 -15.02 11.27 -7.99
C LYS A 348 -14.87 11.52 -6.48
N LEU A 349 -15.18 12.72 -6.03
CA LEU A 349 -15.23 13.07 -4.60
C LEU A 349 -16.27 12.22 -3.87
N VAL A 350 -17.42 12.03 -4.50
CA VAL A 350 -18.55 11.23 -4.00
C VAL A 350 -18.92 10.18 -5.07
N THR A 351 -19.09 8.95 -4.64
CA THR A 351 -19.52 7.81 -5.46
C THR A 351 -20.83 7.25 -4.91
N ASP A 352 -21.46 6.35 -5.66
CA ASP A 352 -22.66 5.64 -5.21
C ASP A 352 -22.32 4.37 -4.39
N SER A 353 -21.03 4.13 -4.12
CA SER A 353 -20.54 2.95 -3.43
C SER A 353 -20.51 3.11 -1.92
N GLU A 354 -21.04 2.11 -1.21
CA GLU A 354 -20.95 2.01 0.25
C GLU A 354 -19.55 1.57 0.73
N PHE A 355 -18.72 1.04 -0.16
CA PHE A 355 -17.39 0.51 0.15
C PHE A 355 -16.30 1.59 0.15
N ASP A 356 -16.71 2.79 -0.19
CA ASP A 356 -15.90 3.88 -0.67
C ASP A 356 -15.87 5.05 0.32
N VAL A 357 -14.73 5.71 0.45
CA VAL A 357 -14.67 6.95 1.23
C VAL A 357 -15.40 8.08 0.49
N GLN A 358 -16.31 8.78 1.19
CA GLN A 358 -17.10 9.86 0.60
C GLN A 358 -16.53 11.22 0.97
N PHE A 359 -15.85 11.89 0.03
CA PHE A 359 -15.28 13.23 0.19
C PHE A 359 -16.34 14.36 0.03
N GLY A 360 -17.55 14.13 0.55
CA GLY A 360 -18.68 15.05 0.39
C GLY A 360 -18.69 16.26 1.33
N ASP A 361 -17.93 16.22 2.44
CA ASP A 361 -17.72 17.37 3.31
C ASP A 361 -16.28 17.85 3.20
N LEU A 362 -16.05 18.93 2.48
CA LEU A 362 -14.70 19.45 2.23
C LEU A 362 -14.09 20.12 3.48
N ARG A 363 -14.88 20.36 4.53
CA ARG A 363 -14.40 21.03 5.76
C ARG A 363 -13.82 20.04 6.77
N LYS A 364 -14.04 18.73 6.60
CA LYS A 364 -13.53 17.71 7.52
C LYS A 364 -12.19 17.14 7.03
N PRO A 365 -11.27 16.78 7.93
CA PRO A 365 -10.10 15.99 7.58
C PRO A 365 -10.48 14.52 7.34
N TYR A 366 -9.74 13.86 6.45
CA TYR A 366 -9.92 12.44 6.12
C TYR A 366 -8.66 11.64 6.49
N ALA A 367 -8.82 10.60 7.31
CA ALA A 367 -7.69 9.78 7.75
C ALA A 367 -7.28 8.78 6.67
N PHE A 368 -5.98 8.65 6.44
CA PHE A 368 -5.44 7.67 5.53
C PHE A 368 -4.06 7.14 5.93
N GLY A 369 -3.60 6.12 5.24
CA GLY A 369 -2.22 5.63 5.26
C GLY A 369 -1.79 5.19 3.87
N ALA A 370 -0.49 4.99 3.67
CA ALA A 370 0.06 4.57 2.39
C ALA A 370 1.08 3.42 2.54
N ALA A 371 1.25 2.64 1.47
CA ALA A 371 2.18 1.53 1.41
C ALA A 371 2.81 1.36 0.02
N VAL A 372 4.05 0.89 0.00
CA VAL A 372 4.83 0.58 -1.22
C VAL A 372 5.33 -0.85 -1.17
N PHE A 373 5.28 -1.54 -2.30
CA PHE A 373 5.79 -2.89 -2.49
C PHE A 373 6.79 -2.85 -3.64
N ASP A 374 8.03 -3.25 -3.38
CA ASP A 374 9.08 -3.45 -4.40
C ASP A 374 9.19 -4.95 -4.67
N ASN A 375 8.72 -5.36 -5.85
CA ASN A 375 8.68 -6.77 -6.26
C ASN A 375 8.12 -7.73 -5.21
N ALA A 376 7.13 -7.31 -4.41
CA ALA A 376 6.71 -8.02 -3.19
C ALA A 376 5.21 -8.30 -3.15
N GLN A 377 4.84 -9.54 -2.83
CA GLN A 377 3.45 -9.95 -2.71
C GLN A 377 2.77 -9.34 -1.47
N VAL A 378 3.40 -9.47 -0.30
CA VAL A 378 2.82 -9.03 0.99
C VAL A 378 3.73 -8.11 1.82
N ARG A 379 5.06 -8.17 1.67
CA ARG A 379 6.03 -7.42 2.47
C ARG A 379 6.20 -5.96 2.01
N HIS A 380 5.19 -5.14 2.28
CA HIS A 380 5.22 -3.71 1.97
C HIS A 380 5.95 -2.88 3.02
N ALA A 381 6.53 -1.78 2.56
CA ALA A 381 6.80 -0.64 3.42
C ALA A 381 5.51 0.12 3.67
N PHE A 382 5.28 0.61 4.89
CA PHE A 382 4.09 1.36 5.27
C PHE A 382 4.45 2.67 5.95
N THR A 383 3.59 3.67 5.85
CA THR A 383 3.71 4.93 6.59
C THR A 383 3.34 4.72 8.06
N PRO A 384 4.18 5.11 9.02
CA PRO A 384 3.84 5.00 10.44
C PRO A 384 2.79 6.05 10.84
N GLY A 385 1.90 5.68 11.77
CA GLY A 385 0.88 6.58 12.29
C GLY A 385 -0.27 6.84 11.31
N VAL A 386 -0.94 7.99 11.50
CA VAL A 386 -2.11 8.41 10.72
C VAL A 386 -1.73 9.63 9.90
N LEU A 387 -2.01 9.60 8.61
CA LEU A 387 -1.99 10.77 7.74
C LEU A 387 -3.40 11.35 7.64
N LYS A 388 -3.48 12.66 7.42
CA LYS A 388 -4.75 13.36 7.23
C LYS A 388 -4.74 14.08 5.90
N MET A 389 -5.85 14.02 5.15
CA MET A 389 -6.08 14.90 4.03
C MET A 389 -7.08 15.98 4.40
N VAL A 390 -6.83 17.22 3.97
CA VAL A 390 -7.76 18.35 4.08
C VAL A 390 -7.93 18.97 2.70
N PHE A 391 -9.06 19.63 2.46
CA PHE A 391 -9.32 20.38 1.23
C PHE A 391 -9.12 21.88 1.48
N GLU A 392 -8.58 22.58 0.48
CA GLU A 392 -8.39 24.04 0.50
C GLU A 392 -8.86 24.71 -0.80
#